data_AF-A0A9X9JGE0-F1
#
_entry.id   AF-A0A9X9JGE0-F1
#
_cell.length_a   1.000
_cell.length_b   1.000
_cell.length_c   1.000
_cell.angle_alpha   90.00
_cell.angle_beta   90.00
_cell.angle_gamma   90.00
#
_symmetry.space_group_name_H-M   'P 1'
#
loop_
_entity.id
_entity.type
_entity.pdbx_description
1 polymer ?
#
loop_
_entity_poly.entity_id
_entity_poly.type
_entity_poly.pdbx_seq_one_letter_code
_entity_poly.pdbx_strand_id
1 'polypeptide(L)'
;MSAAIPAWDRRAWCSFCIFTRRSVVIAYSFNENRIAGVWTRFSFKWYGAALNHAPLVGALKTSLIVAAVATLILFSLIVAHSAFCTPFAFLTIRARLQGMSLDFEEAATDLYASRWKTFRRVTLPLILPDLFAGALLVAARGRADRL
;
A
#
# COMPACT_ATOMS: atom_id res chain seq x y z
N MET A 1 36.74 -25.11 -20.63
CA MET A 1 35.88 -25.53 -19.50
C MET A 1 35.42 -24.27 -18.78
N SER A 2 34.20 -23.83 -19.05
CA SER A 2 33.61 -22.58 -18.51
C SER A 2 33.02 -22.86 -17.13
N ALA A 3 33.61 -22.30 -16.08
CA ALA A 3 33.09 -22.41 -14.72
C ALA A 3 31.86 -21.50 -14.58
N ALA A 4 30.67 -22.09 -14.63
CA ALA A 4 29.40 -21.39 -14.43
C ALA A 4 29.28 -20.92 -12.98
N ILE A 5 29.48 -19.62 -12.75
CA ILE A 5 29.27 -18.98 -11.44
C ILE A 5 27.79 -19.18 -11.03
N PRO A 6 27.49 -19.79 -9.87
CA PRO A 6 26.12 -20.11 -9.45
C PRO A 6 25.26 -18.84 -9.35
N ALA A 7 24.07 -18.86 -9.95
CA ALA A 7 23.19 -17.69 -10.09
C ALA A 7 22.66 -17.11 -8.76
N TRP A 8 22.74 -17.88 -7.68
CA TRP A 8 22.36 -17.51 -6.31
C TRP A 8 23.38 -16.57 -5.65
N ASP A 9 24.63 -16.59 -6.12
CA ASP A 9 25.71 -15.77 -5.56
C ASP A 9 25.64 -14.33 -6.08
N ARG A 10 25.34 -14.13 -7.37
CA ARG A 10 25.35 -12.78 -7.98
C ARG A 10 24.37 -11.77 -7.36
N ARG A 11 23.14 -12.18 -7.00
CA ARG A 11 22.15 -11.26 -6.41
C ARG A 11 22.52 -10.88 -4.97
N ALA A 12 22.96 -11.86 -4.17
CA ALA A 12 23.45 -11.61 -2.82
C ALA A 12 24.72 -10.75 -2.84
N TRP A 13 25.62 -10.99 -3.79
CA TRP A 13 26.84 -10.21 -3.99
C TRP A 13 26.55 -8.77 -4.41
N CYS A 14 25.59 -8.54 -5.31
CA CYS A 14 25.17 -7.18 -5.69
C CYS A 14 24.57 -6.42 -4.49
N SER A 15 23.68 -7.05 -3.71
CA SER A 15 23.14 -6.44 -2.49
C SER A 15 24.25 -6.13 -1.49
N PHE A 16 25.16 -7.08 -1.24
CA PHE A 16 26.32 -6.88 -0.37
C PHE A 16 27.19 -5.71 -0.84
N CYS A 17 27.53 -5.61 -2.13
CA CYS A 17 28.32 -4.49 -2.65
C CYS A 17 27.62 -3.14 -2.47
N ILE A 18 26.30 -3.07 -2.64
CA ILE A 18 25.51 -1.85 -2.43
C ILE A 18 25.52 -1.46 -0.94
N PHE A 19 25.31 -2.41 -0.03
CA PHE A 19 25.34 -2.16 1.40
C PHE A 19 26.74 -1.80 1.91
N THR A 20 27.76 -2.50 1.44
CA THR A 20 29.17 -2.21 1.73
C THR A 20 29.55 -0.82 1.27
N ARG A 21 29.12 -0.39 0.07
CA ARG A 21 29.38 0.99 -0.38
C ARG A 21 28.62 2.02 0.46
N ARG A 22 27.37 1.75 0.83
CA ARG A 22 26.56 2.66 1.66
C ARG A 22 27.12 2.80 3.07
N SER A 23 27.55 1.71 3.69
CA SER A 23 28.10 1.69 5.06
C SER A 23 29.43 2.44 5.14
N VAL A 24 30.29 2.32 4.12
CA VAL A 24 31.56 3.07 4.04
C VAL A 24 31.30 4.58 4.07
N VAL A 25 30.32 5.08 3.29
CA VAL A 25 29.97 6.52 3.31
C VAL A 25 29.46 6.96 4.69
N ILE A 26 28.66 6.13 5.35
CA ILE A 26 28.14 6.42 6.71
C ILE A 26 29.28 6.43 7.73
N ALA A 27 30.23 5.50 7.66
CA ALA A 27 31.38 5.50 8.56
C ALA A 27 32.25 6.76 8.36
N TYR A 28 32.56 7.09 7.10
CA TYR A 28 33.39 8.26 6.78
C TYR A 28 32.68 9.60 7.00
N SER A 29 31.34 9.67 7.09
CA SER A 29 30.66 10.94 7.43
C SER A 29 30.93 11.40 8.87
N PHE A 30 31.38 10.50 9.73
CA PHE A 30 31.87 10.82 11.07
C PHE A 30 33.39 11.06 11.13
N ASN A 31 34.10 11.01 10.00
CA ASN A 31 35.54 11.27 9.98
C ASN A 31 35.80 12.78 9.99
N GLU A 32 36.77 13.20 10.78
CA GLU A 32 37.17 14.61 10.87
C GLU A 32 37.83 15.12 9.58
N ASN A 33 38.51 14.22 8.86
CA ASN A 33 39.24 14.51 7.63
C ASN A 33 38.31 14.73 6.42
N ARG A 34 38.70 15.61 5.48
CA ARG A 34 37.96 15.85 4.22
C ARG A 34 38.23 14.80 3.15
N ILE A 35 39.27 13.99 3.29
CA ILE A 35 39.67 12.94 2.34
C ILE A 35 39.15 11.59 2.84
N ALA A 36 38.26 10.95 2.07
CA ALA A 36 37.75 9.61 2.33
C ALA A 36 38.80 8.57 1.92
N GLY A 37 39.59 8.09 2.89
CA GLY A 37 40.65 7.10 2.66
C GLY A 37 41.60 6.90 3.84
N VAL A 38 41.68 7.89 4.74
CA VAL A 38 42.47 7.79 5.97
C VAL A 38 41.59 8.15 7.16
N TRP A 39 41.42 7.21 8.09
CA TRP A 39 40.71 7.43 9.34
C TRP A 39 41.62 8.17 10.32
N THR A 40 41.23 9.37 10.76
CA THR A 40 42.03 10.17 11.70
C THR A 40 41.35 10.29 13.06
N ARG A 41 40.13 10.82 13.10
CA ARG A 41 39.36 11.03 14.33
C ARG A 41 37.86 11.06 14.07
N PHE A 42 37.08 10.67 15.06
CA PHE A 42 35.61 10.76 15.06
C PHE A 42 35.14 12.21 15.34
N SER A 43 34.25 12.77 14.51
CA SER A 43 33.77 14.15 14.60
C SER A 43 32.39 14.36 13.94
N PHE A 44 31.58 15.27 14.51
CA PHE A 44 30.26 15.68 13.98
C PHE A 44 30.24 17.08 13.36
N LYS A 45 31.41 17.74 13.22
CA LYS A 45 31.51 19.15 12.80
C LYS A 45 30.77 19.47 11.48
N TRP A 46 30.80 18.53 10.53
CA TRP A 46 30.19 18.69 9.22
C TRP A 46 28.67 18.69 9.27
N TYR A 47 28.05 18.00 10.23
CA TYR A 47 26.60 18.03 10.42
C TYR A 47 26.14 19.39 10.95
N GLY A 48 26.89 19.98 11.89
CA GLY A 48 26.63 21.34 12.38
C GLY A 48 26.77 22.38 11.27
N ALA A 49 27.82 22.28 10.44
CA ALA A 49 27.98 23.12 9.26
C ALA A 49 26.83 22.93 8.26
N ALA A 50 26.45 21.68 7.97
CA ALA A 50 25.33 21.31 7.09
C ALA A 50 24.01 21.98 7.53
N LEU A 51 23.68 21.94 8.82
CA LEU A 51 22.45 22.53 9.36
C LEU A 51 22.46 24.07 9.37
N ASN A 52 23.63 24.70 9.32
CA ASN A 52 23.73 26.16 9.22
C ASN A 52 23.58 26.67 7.77
N HIS A 53 23.60 25.79 6.76
CA HIS A 53 23.39 26.18 5.37
C HIS A 53 21.89 26.41 5.08
N ALA A 54 21.50 27.67 4.96
CA ALA A 54 20.12 28.09 4.71
C ALA A 54 19.43 27.40 3.50
N PRO A 55 20.10 27.17 2.34
CA PRO A 55 19.46 26.47 1.22
C PRO A 55 19.14 25.01 1.53
N LEU A 56 20.00 24.31 2.28
CA LEU A 56 19.83 22.91 2.64
C LEU A 56 18.65 22.75 3.59
N VAL A 57 18.58 23.59 4.62
CA VAL A 57 17.46 23.60 5.57
C VAL A 57 16.17 24.04 4.90
N GLY A 58 16.23 24.98 3.96
CA GLY A 58 15.08 25.38 3.15
C GLY A 58 14.48 24.21 2.37
N ALA A 59 15.30 23.48 1.62
CA ALA A 59 14.87 22.30 0.86
C ALA A 59 14.35 21.17 1.76
N LEU A 60 14.96 20.97 2.93
CA LEU A 60 14.49 19.98 3.91
C LEU A 60 13.11 20.35 4.46
N LYS A 61 12.90 21.62 4.84
CA LYS A 61 11.62 22.11 5.34
C LYS A 61 10.52 22.00 4.28
N THR A 62 10.79 22.42 3.05
CA THR A 62 9.79 22.36 1.98
C THR A 62 9.41 20.93 1.63
N SER A 63 10.38 20.02 1.49
CA SER A 63 10.11 18.61 1.24
C SER A 63 9.34 17.94 2.39
N LEU A 64 9.65 18.27 3.64
CA LEU A 64 8.94 17.75 4.80
C LEU A 64 7.49 18.25 4.86
N ILE A 65 7.26 19.54 4.61
CA ILE A 65 5.92 20.12 4.57
C ILE A 65 5.10 19.49 3.45
N VAL A 66 5.66 19.36 2.25
CA VAL A 66 4.97 18.74 1.11
C VAL A 66 4.61 17.29 1.42
N ALA A 67 5.52 16.52 2.01
CA ALA A 67 5.26 15.12 2.38
C ALA A 67 4.14 14.99 3.41
N ALA A 68 4.15 15.83 4.45
CA ALA A 68 3.12 15.83 5.48
C ALA A 68 1.74 16.22 4.91
N VAL A 69 1.69 17.30 4.13
CA VAL A 69 0.46 17.79 3.50
C VAL A 69 -0.12 16.75 2.53
N ALA A 70 0.72 16.14 1.68
CA ALA A 70 0.29 15.10 0.77
C ALA A 70 -0.31 13.88 1.49
N THR A 71 0.30 13.47 2.61
CA THR A 71 -0.19 12.35 3.43
C THR A 71 -1.55 12.65 4.05
N LEU A 72 -1.73 13.85 4.58
CA LEU A 72 -3.01 14.29 5.17
C LEU A 72 -4.11 14.41 4.12
N ILE A 73 -3.79 14.94 2.94
CA ILE A 73 -4.75 15.05 1.82
C ILE A 73 -5.22 13.66 1.39
N LEU A 74 -4.28 12.72 1.17
CA LEU A 74 -4.63 11.36 0.76
C LEU A 74 -5.50 10.67 1.81
N PHE A 75 -5.14 10.79 3.08
CA PHE A 75 -5.91 10.21 4.18
C PHE A 75 -7.35 10.77 4.20
N SER A 76 -7.49 12.09 4.10
CA SER A 76 -8.79 12.76 4.12
C SER A 76 -9.64 12.38 2.92
N LEU A 77 -9.02 12.23 1.74
CA LEU A 77 -9.68 11.78 0.52
C LEU A 77 -10.21 10.35 0.65
N ILE A 78 -9.41 9.43 1.19
CA ILE A 78 -9.84 8.05 1.42
C ILE A 78 -11.04 8.01 2.38
N VAL A 79 -10.95 8.73 3.51
CA VAL A 79 -12.04 8.78 4.49
C VAL A 79 -13.31 9.37 3.89
N ALA A 80 -13.20 10.50 3.18
CA ALA A 80 -14.33 11.14 2.53
C ALA A 80 -14.97 10.24 1.45
N HIS A 81 -14.16 9.56 0.64
CA HIS A 81 -14.65 8.66 -0.40
C HIS A 81 -15.34 7.43 0.19
N SER A 82 -14.77 6.80 1.21
CA SER A 82 -15.40 5.68 1.91
C SER A 82 -16.72 6.08 2.56
N ALA A 83 -16.76 7.25 3.23
CA ALA A 83 -18.00 7.78 3.82
C ALA A 83 -19.07 8.08 2.77
N PHE A 84 -18.67 8.56 1.59
CA PHE A 84 -19.57 8.84 0.46
C PHE A 84 -20.11 7.55 -0.19
N CYS A 85 -19.29 6.51 -0.37
CA CYS A 85 -19.72 5.27 -1.01
C CYS A 85 -20.55 4.35 -0.10
N THR A 86 -20.42 4.48 1.22
CA THR A 86 -21.14 3.67 2.22
C THR A 86 -22.67 3.72 2.06
N PRO A 87 -23.34 4.90 2.01
CA PRO A 87 -24.79 4.95 1.81
C PRO A 87 -25.21 4.40 0.45
N PHE A 88 -24.41 4.59 -0.60
CA PHE A 88 -24.72 4.04 -1.93
C PHE A 88 -24.72 2.51 -1.92
N ALA A 89 -23.70 1.88 -1.35
CA ALA A 89 -23.65 0.43 -1.19
C ALA A 89 -24.77 -0.08 -0.27
N PHE A 90 -25.09 0.65 0.80
CA PHE A 90 -26.14 0.26 1.72
C PHE A 90 -27.53 0.31 1.07
N LEU A 91 -27.80 1.34 0.25
CA LEU A 91 -29.06 1.46 -0.48
C LEU A 91 -29.26 0.35 -1.50
N THR A 92 -28.22 -0.01 -2.26
CA THR A 92 -28.31 -1.11 -3.24
C THR A 92 -28.54 -2.46 -2.57
N ILE A 93 -27.83 -2.74 -1.46
CA ILE A 93 -28.03 -3.96 -0.68
C ILE A 93 -29.43 -4.02 -0.10
N ARG A 94 -29.92 -2.91 0.48
CA ARG A 94 -31.29 -2.85 1.03
C ARG A 94 -32.36 -3.03 -0.03
N ALA A 95 -32.21 -2.43 -1.21
CA ALA A 95 -33.14 -2.61 -2.31
C ALA A 95 -33.23 -4.08 -2.77
N ARG A 96 -32.12 -4.83 -2.72
CA ARG A 96 -32.12 -6.28 -3.02
C ARG A 96 -32.71 -7.14 -1.92
N LEU A 97 -32.41 -6.83 -0.66
CA LEU A 97 -32.98 -7.55 0.48
C LEU A 97 -34.49 -7.34 0.61
N GLN A 98 -35.01 -6.14 0.30
CA GLN A 98 -36.45 -5.89 0.30
C GLN A 98 -37.19 -6.62 -0.83
N GLY A 99 -36.50 -6.96 -1.93
CA GLY A 99 -37.05 -7.78 -3.01
C GLY A 99 -37.01 -9.29 -2.76
N MET A 100 -36.25 -9.77 -1.76
CA MET A 100 -36.25 -11.15 -1.28
C MET A 100 -37.17 -11.24 -0.05
N SER A 101 -38.44 -11.56 -0.26
CA SER A 101 -39.38 -11.80 0.83
C SER A 101 -38.92 -12.95 1.74
N LEU A 102 -39.29 -12.87 3.02
CA LEU A 102 -39.04 -13.88 4.07
C LEU A 102 -39.57 -15.29 3.71
N ASP A 103 -40.39 -15.39 2.65
CA ASP A 103 -40.95 -16.63 2.10
C ASP A 103 -39.89 -17.73 1.87
N PHE A 104 -38.67 -17.37 1.46
CA PHE A 104 -37.60 -18.34 1.26
C PHE A 104 -36.99 -18.87 2.57
N GLU A 105 -37.05 -18.07 3.65
CA GLU A 105 -36.55 -18.47 4.97
C GLU A 105 -37.62 -19.26 5.73
N GLU A 106 -38.90 -18.89 5.60
CA GLU A 106 -40.05 -19.65 6.11
C GLU A 106 -40.15 -21.02 5.42
N ALA A 107 -40.14 -21.07 4.08
CA ALA A 107 -40.18 -22.34 3.35
C ALA A 107 -38.97 -23.26 3.64
N ALA A 108 -37.78 -22.68 3.86
CA ALA A 108 -36.61 -23.47 4.25
C ALA A 108 -36.71 -23.98 5.71
N THR A 109 -37.33 -23.20 6.60
CA THR A 109 -37.59 -23.60 7.99
C THR A 109 -38.65 -24.70 8.07
N ASP A 110 -39.67 -24.65 7.22
CA ASP A 110 -40.67 -25.73 7.06
C ASP A 110 -40.03 -27.03 6.58
N LEU A 111 -38.98 -26.95 5.75
CA LEU A 111 -38.15 -28.10 5.35
C LEU A 111 -37.02 -28.44 6.32
N TYR A 112 -37.01 -27.87 7.53
CA TYR A 112 -36.00 -28.10 8.59
C TYR A 112 -34.54 -27.77 8.17
N ALA A 113 -34.36 -26.88 7.18
CA ALA A 113 -33.04 -26.48 6.70
C ALA A 113 -32.44 -25.38 7.60
N SER A 114 -31.16 -25.53 7.97
CA SER A 114 -30.47 -24.53 8.79
C SER A 114 -30.17 -23.24 8.02
N ARG A 115 -30.20 -22.09 8.71
CA ARG A 115 -29.95 -20.74 8.16
C ARG A 115 -28.68 -20.65 7.31
N TRP A 116 -27.61 -21.36 7.70
CA TRP A 116 -26.37 -21.42 6.93
C TRP A 116 -26.53 -22.15 5.58
N LYS A 117 -27.31 -23.23 5.55
CA LYS A 117 -27.58 -24.02 4.36
C LYS A 117 -28.47 -23.25 3.37
N THR A 118 -29.47 -22.54 3.87
CA THR A 118 -30.35 -21.66 3.09
C THR A 118 -29.58 -20.48 2.50
N PHE A 119 -28.76 -19.81 3.30
CA PHE A 119 -27.91 -18.70 2.84
C PHE A 119 -26.99 -19.12 1.68
N ARG A 120 -26.26 -20.24 1.84
CA ARG A 120 -25.30 -20.68 0.82
C ARG A 120 -25.96 -21.22 -0.46
N ARG A 121 -27.13 -21.84 -0.38
CA ARG A 121 -27.78 -22.48 -1.53
C ARG A 121 -28.81 -21.61 -2.24
N VAL A 122 -29.41 -20.63 -1.55
CA VAL A 122 -30.50 -19.81 -2.10
C VAL A 122 -30.05 -18.37 -2.23
N THR A 123 -29.66 -17.74 -1.12
CA THR A 123 -29.33 -16.30 -1.10
C THR A 123 -28.04 -16.01 -1.89
N LEU A 124 -26.95 -16.70 -1.58
CA LEU A 124 -25.63 -16.48 -2.18
C LEU A 124 -25.62 -16.56 -3.72
N PRO A 125 -26.21 -17.59 -4.38
CA PRO A 125 -26.26 -17.63 -5.85
C PRO A 125 -27.15 -16.55 -6.47
N LEU A 126 -28.17 -16.04 -5.74
CA LEU A 126 -29.05 -14.97 -6.23
C LEU A 126 -28.36 -13.60 -6.29
N ILE A 127 -27.50 -13.29 -5.31
CA ILE A 127 -26.72 -12.02 -5.26
C ILE A 127 -25.39 -12.12 -6.01
N LEU A 128 -24.94 -13.33 -6.35
CA LEU A 128 -23.75 -13.61 -7.12
C LEU A 128 -23.66 -12.82 -8.45
N PRO A 129 -24.70 -12.79 -9.33
CA PRO A 129 -24.63 -12.06 -10.60
C PRO A 129 -24.40 -10.56 -10.43
N ASP A 130 -24.96 -9.94 -9.39
CA ASP A 130 -24.72 -8.52 -9.07
C ASP A 130 -23.29 -8.28 -8.57
N LEU A 131 -22.75 -9.19 -7.76
CA LEU A 131 -21.36 -9.11 -7.29
C LEU A 131 -20.37 -9.24 -8.45
N PHE A 132 -20.66 -10.13 -9.41
CA PHE A 132 -19.88 -10.28 -10.64
C PHE A 132 -19.96 -9.03 -11.53
N ALA A 133 -21.13 -8.43 -11.70
CA ALA A 133 -21.28 -7.18 -12.45
C ALA A 133 -20.48 -6.03 -11.83
N GLY A 134 -20.51 -5.91 -10.49
CA GLY A 134 -19.70 -4.94 -9.75
C GLY A 134 -18.19 -5.17 -9.91
N ALA A 135 -17.74 -6.43 -9.81
CA ALA A 135 -16.33 -6.79 -10.03
C ALA A 135 -15.87 -6.50 -11.47
N LEU A 136 -16.73 -6.77 -12.47
CA LEU A 136 -16.44 -6.51 -13.87
C LEU A 136 -16.32 -5.00 -14.16
N LEU A 137 -17.18 -4.17 -13.58
CA LEU A 137 -17.13 -2.71 -13.72
C LEU A 137 -15.82 -2.12 -13.15
N VAL A 138 -15.38 -2.61 -11.98
CA VAL A 138 -14.09 -2.20 -11.38
C VAL A 138 -12.93 -2.65 -12.26
N ALA A 139 -12.96 -3.89 -12.76
CA ALA A 139 -11.92 -4.42 -13.65
C ALA A 139 -11.86 -3.69 -15.00
N ALA A 140 -13.01 -3.27 -15.54
CA ALA A 140 -13.09 -2.51 -16.78
C ALA A 140 -12.51 -1.10 -16.61
N ARG A 141 -12.81 -0.42 -15.48
CA ARG A 141 -12.28 0.91 -15.18
C ARG A 141 -10.75 0.90 -15.11
N GLY A 142 -10.16 -0.08 -14.42
CA GLY A 142 -8.69 -0.22 -14.33
C GLY A 142 -7.96 -0.55 -15.65
N ARG A 143 -8.71 -0.85 -16.73
CA ARG A 143 -8.17 -1.08 -18.07
C ARG A 143 -8.20 0.18 -18.93
N ALA A 144 -9.10 1.12 -18.64
CA ALA A 144 -9.19 2.42 -19.31
C ALA A 144 -8.01 3.34 -18.93
N ASP A 145 -7.49 3.20 -17.72
CA ASP A 145 -6.37 4.00 -17.21
C ASP A 145 -5.01 3.69 -17.89
N ARG A 146 -4.96 2.69 -18.78
CA ARG A 146 -3.74 2.21 -19.45
C ARG A 146 -3.71 2.46 -20.97
N LEU A 147 -4.71 3.12 -21.54
CA LEU A 147 -4.77 3.53 -22.95
C LEU A 147 -4.69 5.05 -23.04
#